data_AF-A0A8S9A081-F1
#
_entry.id   AF-A0A8S9A081-F1
#
_cell.length_a   1.000
_cell.length_b   1.000
_cell.length_c   1.000
_cell.angle_alpha   90.00
_cell.angle_beta   90.00
_cell.angle_gamma   90.00
#
_symmetry.space_group_name_H-M   'P 1'
#
loop_
_entity.id
_entity.type
_entity.pdbx_description
1 polymer ?
#
loop_
_entity_poly.entity_id
_entity_poly.type
_entity_poly.pdbx_seq_one_letter_code
_entity_poly.pdbx_strand_id
1 'polypeptide(L)'
;MSALEAIKYSRGKLEVLDQLRLPHEHHYDEVSTSEEAFDCIKTMRVRGAPAIAIVAALAASVELHNGSCTATSPEEAIKYIDGRLDYLYESRPTAVDLGNAVKLLKKTVRDVKTEGLTDAEAKEAIIKAFIEASEEILAKDLKTNKSIGAFGAKWLQEQYKITDDSKITVITHCNTGSLATSGHGTALGIIRTLRDEGLLRHAYCTETRPYNQGSRLTAFELVHEGIPSTLITDSMAAALFRLRKAEENIAAVIVGADRVVRNGDTANKIGTYQLAVLAKHHGIKFMVAAPTTSIDVDTLTGDEIEIEQRKREELTQISGAVINADGSIDTSKSVRVAIADQRIGVWNPGFDVTPNEYIDAIVTEKGTVVKGEDGRFHFEDLMPERFQQHPTSSSSGEPPSSPPALPSSSTTTTTNTHSSSMTPPPLLSLPSRSSPRLAHLPTKKMRHPTARTSFPYTNP
;
A
#
# COMPACT_ATOMS: atom_id res chain seq x y z
N MET A 1 9.10 -10.30 22.49
CA MET A 1 9.85 -9.22 21.81
C MET A 1 8.90 -8.04 21.67
N SER A 2 9.38 -6.81 21.85
CA SER A 2 8.56 -5.61 21.58
C SER A 2 8.23 -5.56 20.09
N ALA A 3 7.06 -5.03 19.73
CA ALA A 3 6.70 -4.82 18.33
C ALA A 3 7.71 -3.89 17.66
N LEU A 4 7.97 -4.10 16.37
CA LEU A 4 8.81 -3.20 15.59
C LEU A 4 8.15 -1.81 15.51
N GLU A 5 8.87 -0.74 15.75
CA GLU A 5 8.36 0.65 15.67
C GLU A 5 9.06 1.38 14.53
N ALA A 6 8.30 1.83 13.53
CA ALA A 6 8.87 2.66 12.46
C ALA A 6 9.09 4.12 12.88
N ILE A 7 8.32 4.57 13.87
CA ILE A 7 8.28 5.94 14.38
C ILE A 7 8.42 5.84 15.90
N LYS A 8 9.52 6.36 16.43
CA LYS A 8 9.75 6.52 17.86
C LYS A 8 9.64 8.00 18.20
N TYR A 9 8.72 8.32 19.07
CA TYR A 9 8.46 9.70 19.44
C TYR A 9 8.39 9.84 20.95
N SER A 10 9.09 10.85 21.45
CA SER A 10 8.82 11.46 22.74
C SER A 10 8.79 12.98 22.53
N ARG A 11 8.11 13.73 23.40
CA ARG A 11 8.00 15.17 23.20
C ARG A 11 9.39 15.82 23.12
N GLY A 12 9.67 16.48 22.00
CA GLY A 12 10.97 17.08 21.69
C GLY A 12 11.98 16.19 20.96
N LYS A 13 11.65 14.91 20.69
CA LYS A 13 12.51 13.98 19.96
C LYS A 13 11.72 13.02 19.07
N LEU A 14 12.10 12.95 17.79
CA LEU A 14 11.55 12.01 16.82
C LEU A 14 12.69 11.21 16.19
N GLU A 15 12.55 9.89 16.17
CA GLU A 15 13.44 8.98 15.47
C GLU A 15 12.61 8.14 14.48
N VAL A 16 13.06 8.02 13.24
CA VAL A 16 12.37 7.24 12.20
C VAL A 16 13.28 6.11 11.72
N LEU A 17 12.70 4.94 11.49
CA LEU A 17 13.45 3.82 10.96
C LEU A 17 13.73 4.02 9.46
N ASP A 18 15.01 3.94 9.06
CA ASP A 18 15.39 4.01 7.64
C ASP A 18 15.01 2.71 6.91
N GLN A 19 13.87 2.75 6.21
CA GLN A 19 13.35 1.58 5.50
C GLN A 19 14.11 1.24 4.21
N LEU A 20 15.05 2.08 3.75
CA LEU A 20 15.90 1.76 2.60
C LEU A 20 16.99 0.77 2.98
N ARG A 21 17.43 0.79 4.24
CA ARG A 21 18.45 -0.11 4.81
C ARG A 21 17.91 -1.50 5.17
N LEU A 22 16.60 -1.62 5.35
CA LEU A 22 15.95 -2.91 5.55
C LEU A 22 16.06 -3.81 4.31
N PRO A 23 16.18 -5.14 4.48
CA PRO A 23 16.10 -5.88 5.76
C PRO A 23 17.44 -6.06 6.50
N HIS A 24 18.54 -5.48 6.01
CA HIS A 24 19.88 -5.87 6.42
C HIS A 24 20.45 -5.04 7.57
N GLU A 25 20.03 -3.79 7.72
CA GLU A 25 20.45 -2.92 8.79
C GLU A 25 19.24 -2.26 9.47
N HIS A 26 19.21 -2.32 10.80
CA HIS A 26 18.17 -1.73 11.63
C HIS A 26 18.68 -0.40 12.20
N HIS A 27 18.43 0.69 11.47
CA HIS A 27 18.96 2.02 11.77
C HIS A 27 17.84 3.06 11.92
N TYR A 28 17.92 3.89 12.96
CA TYR A 28 17.00 5.00 13.17
C TYR A 28 17.72 6.32 12.92
N ASP A 29 17.12 7.17 12.09
CA ASP A 29 17.54 8.55 11.88
C ASP A 29 16.81 9.45 12.89
N GLU A 30 17.53 10.36 13.54
CA GLU A 30 16.88 11.46 14.29
C GLU A 30 16.32 12.48 13.29
N VAL A 31 15.09 12.93 13.52
CA VAL A 31 14.40 13.91 12.68
C VAL A 31 13.96 15.07 13.56
N SER A 32 14.70 16.17 13.49
CA SER A 32 14.56 17.32 14.39
C SER A 32 13.98 18.54 13.68
N THR A 33 13.89 18.52 12.35
CA THR A 33 13.40 19.65 11.52
C THR A 33 12.43 19.21 10.43
N SER A 34 11.63 20.16 9.94
CA SER A 34 10.72 19.96 8.80
C SER A 34 11.49 19.64 7.51
N GLU A 35 12.70 20.18 7.33
CA GLU A 35 13.59 19.87 6.21
C GLU A 35 14.07 18.41 6.22
N GLU A 36 14.48 17.90 7.38
CA GLU A 36 14.86 16.49 7.53
C GLU A 36 13.66 15.56 7.29
N ALA A 37 12.48 15.91 7.82
CA ALA A 37 11.26 15.15 7.59
C ALA A 37 10.86 15.14 6.11
N PHE A 38 10.94 16.29 5.44
CA PHE A 38 10.70 16.40 4.00
C PHE A 38 11.61 15.43 3.23
N ASP A 39 12.92 15.43 3.53
CA ASP A 39 13.87 14.55 2.86
C ASP A 39 13.58 13.07 3.16
N CYS A 40 13.32 12.71 4.41
CA CYS A 40 12.94 11.34 4.82
C CYS A 40 11.72 10.83 4.03
N ILE A 41 10.70 11.69 3.85
CA ILE A 41 9.47 11.35 3.13
C ILE A 41 9.73 11.28 1.63
N LYS A 42 10.47 12.25 1.07
CA LYS A 42 10.74 12.35 -0.38
C LYS A 42 11.61 11.21 -0.89
N THR A 43 12.63 10.84 -0.11
CA THR A 43 13.57 9.75 -0.41
C THR A 43 13.00 8.36 -0.10
N MET A 44 11.79 8.28 0.46
CA MET A 44 11.13 7.04 0.87
C MET A 44 11.86 6.27 1.98
N ARG A 45 12.68 6.94 2.80
CA ARG A 45 13.16 6.40 4.09
C ARG A 45 11.97 6.13 5.01
N VAL A 46 10.98 7.02 5.00
CA VAL A 46 9.65 6.80 5.57
C VAL A 46 8.64 6.59 4.44
N ARG A 47 7.78 5.58 4.58
CA ARG A 47 6.73 5.24 3.61
C ARG A 47 5.51 4.64 4.30
N GLY A 48 4.40 4.60 3.56
CA GLY A 48 3.07 4.31 4.09
C GLY A 48 2.33 5.62 4.35
N ALA A 49 1.11 5.74 3.80
CA ALA A 49 0.40 7.02 3.81
C ALA A 49 0.17 7.56 5.24
N PRO A 50 -0.23 6.73 6.24
CA PRO A 50 -0.32 7.19 7.63
C PRO A 50 1.04 7.58 8.21
N ALA A 51 2.08 6.77 8.03
CA ALA A 51 3.41 7.02 8.58
C ALA A 51 4.02 8.35 8.07
N ILE A 52 3.81 8.67 6.78
CA ILE A 52 4.24 9.94 6.18
C ILE A 52 3.57 11.14 6.87
N ALA A 53 2.24 11.07 7.05
CA ALA A 53 1.47 12.14 7.69
C ALA A 53 1.90 12.35 9.16
N ILE A 54 2.12 11.26 9.89
CA ILE A 54 2.58 11.28 11.28
C ILE A 54 3.97 11.89 11.38
N VAL A 55 4.94 11.45 10.56
CA VAL A 55 6.30 11.99 10.60
C VAL A 55 6.31 13.48 10.26
N ALA A 56 5.53 13.93 9.27
CA ALA A 56 5.41 15.36 8.96
C ALA A 56 4.86 16.17 10.16
N ALA A 57 3.77 15.72 10.79
CA ALA A 57 3.17 16.38 11.93
C ALA A 57 4.10 16.42 13.15
N LEU A 58 4.74 15.29 13.47
CA LEU A 58 5.62 15.18 14.64
C LEU A 58 6.94 15.92 14.46
N ALA A 59 7.52 15.94 13.26
CA ALA A 59 8.76 16.69 13.02
C ALA A 59 8.55 18.20 13.19
N ALA A 60 7.45 18.73 12.64
CA ALA A 60 7.07 20.12 12.88
C ALA A 60 6.81 20.38 14.38
N SER A 61 6.24 19.42 15.10
CA SER A 61 6.03 19.52 16.56
C SER A 61 7.34 19.54 17.35
N VAL A 62 8.31 18.70 16.98
CA VAL A 62 9.66 18.68 17.57
C VAL A 62 10.36 20.01 17.33
N GLU A 63 10.31 20.52 16.10
CA GLU A 63 10.89 21.80 15.71
C GLU A 63 10.32 22.97 16.53
N LEU A 64 8.99 23.00 16.73
CA LEU A 64 8.31 23.99 17.57
C LEU A 64 8.66 23.83 19.05
N HIS A 65 8.65 22.61 19.58
CA HIS A 65 8.97 22.32 20.98
C HIS A 65 10.39 22.75 21.34
N ASN A 66 11.34 22.55 20.42
CA ASN A 66 12.74 22.89 20.61
C ASN A 66 13.05 24.38 20.35
N GLY A 67 12.02 25.22 20.16
CA GLY A 67 12.16 26.68 20.15
C GLY A 67 12.57 27.30 18.81
N SER A 68 12.46 26.57 17.70
CA SER A 68 12.85 27.09 16.38
C SER A 68 11.93 28.22 15.87
N CYS A 69 10.71 28.32 16.40
CA CYS A 69 9.75 29.36 16.04
C CYS A 69 10.03 30.68 16.79
N THR A 70 10.65 31.62 16.07
CA THR A 70 10.97 32.96 16.57
C THR A 70 9.82 33.97 16.47
N ALA A 71 8.60 33.50 16.17
CA ALA A 71 7.41 34.36 16.11
C ALA A 71 7.20 35.14 17.42
N THR A 72 6.73 36.38 17.30
CA THR A 72 6.47 37.28 18.44
C THR A 72 4.99 37.52 18.68
N SER A 73 4.14 37.20 17.70
CA SER A 73 2.67 37.26 17.83
C SER A 73 1.99 35.92 17.48
N PRO A 74 0.71 35.75 17.84
CA PRO A 74 -0.11 34.60 17.45
C PRO A 74 -0.19 34.41 15.92
N GLU A 75 -0.37 35.49 15.17
CA GLU A 75 -0.48 35.47 13.71
C GLU A 75 0.83 35.05 13.05
N GLU A 76 1.96 35.52 13.58
CA GLU A 76 3.29 35.09 13.13
C GLU A 76 3.51 33.60 13.41
N ALA A 77 3.04 33.09 14.55
CA ALA A 77 3.13 31.67 14.90
C ALA A 77 2.29 30.81 13.96
N ILE A 78 1.05 31.21 13.67
CA ILE A 78 0.18 30.52 12.69
C ILE A 78 0.83 30.53 11.30
N LYS A 79 1.36 31.69 10.87
CA LYS A 79 2.05 31.80 9.57
C LYS A 79 3.29 30.91 9.49
N TYR A 80 4.06 30.80 10.57
CA TYR A 80 5.19 29.89 10.66
C TYR A 80 4.74 28.43 10.48
N ILE A 81 3.72 28.01 11.24
CA ILE A 81 3.17 26.65 11.19
C ILE A 81 2.61 26.34 9.80
N ASP A 82 1.84 27.25 9.22
CA ASP A 82 1.30 27.09 7.86
C ASP A 82 2.42 26.87 6.84
N GLY A 83 3.48 27.68 6.90
CA GLY A 83 4.62 27.56 5.99
C GLY A 83 5.32 26.21 6.12
N ARG A 84 5.48 25.67 7.33
CA ARG A 84 6.05 24.33 7.56
C ARG A 84 5.15 23.22 7.03
N LEU A 85 3.85 23.31 7.28
CA LEU A 85 2.89 22.32 6.79
C LEU A 85 2.79 22.32 5.26
N ASP A 86 2.79 23.50 4.63
CA ASP A 86 2.76 23.62 3.15
C ASP A 86 4.03 23.05 2.54
N TYR A 87 5.19 23.37 3.10
CA TYR A 87 6.46 22.79 2.67
C TYR A 87 6.47 21.26 2.81
N LEU A 88 6.05 20.73 3.96
CA LEU A 88 5.98 19.27 4.18
C LEU A 88 5.00 18.58 3.21
N TYR A 89 3.89 19.22 2.85
CA TYR A 89 2.93 18.69 1.87
C TYR A 89 3.56 18.46 0.48
N GLU A 90 4.48 19.33 0.06
CA GLU A 90 5.18 19.22 -1.23
C GLU A 90 6.08 17.98 -1.35
N SER A 91 6.42 17.33 -0.23
CA SER A 91 7.23 16.11 -0.26
C SER A 91 6.55 15.03 -1.09
N ARG A 92 5.24 14.79 -0.87
CA ARG A 92 4.41 13.79 -1.57
C ARG A 92 2.92 14.22 -1.62
N PRO A 93 2.54 15.16 -2.51
CA PRO A 93 1.18 15.73 -2.58
C PRO A 93 0.05 14.72 -2.86
N THR A 94 0.40 13.57 -3.45
CA THR A 94 -0.54 12.49 -3.76
C THR A 94 -0.94 11.64 -2.55
N ALA A 95 -0.26 11.79 -1.41
CA ALA A 95 -0.62 11.12 -0.16
C ALA A 95 -1.80 11.83 0.51
N VAL A 96 -2.98 11.24 0.43
CA VAL A 96 -4.22 11.81 0.97
C VAL A 96 -4.14 12.05 2.49
N ASP A 97 -3.56 11.10 3.24
CA ASP A 97 -3.40 11.25 4.70
C ASP A 97 -2.53 12.44 5.09
N LEU A 98 -1.49 12.77 4.30
CA LEU A 98 -0.65 13.95 4.53
C LEU A 98 -1.46 15.22 4.33
N GLY A 99 -2.24 15.30 3.24
CA GLY A 99 -3.14 16.43 2.99
C GLY A 99 -4.20 16.60 4.08
N ASN A 100 -4.75 15.49 4.58
CA ASN A 100 -5.74 15.50 5.67
C ASN A 100 -5.12 15.97 7.00
N ALA A 101 -3.92 15.50 7.34
CA ALA A 101 -3.20 15.94 8.54
C ALA A 101 -2.86 17.43 8.47
N VAL A 102 -2.38 17.92 7.32
CA VAL A 102 -2.10 19.35 7.11
C VAL A 102 -3.37 20.19 7.31
N LYS A 103 -4.49 19.81 6.68
CA LYS A 103 -5.77 20.53 6.84
C LYS A 103 -6.24 20.54 8.30
N LEU A 104 -6.15 19.40 8.98
CA LEU A 104 -6.51 19.27 10.39
C LEU A 104 -5.68 20.21 11.25
N LEU A 105 -4.35 20.14 11.16
CA LEU A 105 -3.44 20.93 12.00
C LEU A 105 -3.59 22.43 11.74
N LYS A 106 -3.74 22.84 10.46
CA LYS A 106 -4.04 24.23 10.09
C LYS A 106 -5.32 24.75 10.72
N LYS A 107 -6.36 23.91 10.78
CA LYS A 107 -7.61 24.26 11.45
C LYS A 107 -7.43 24.34 12.95
N THR A 108 -6.79 23.33 13.57
CA THR A 108 -6.56 23.27 15.02
C THR A 108 -5.92 24.55 15.56
N VAL A 109 -4.86 25.04 14.92
CA VAL A 109 -4.15 26.25 15.39
C VAL A 109 -4.97 27.52 15.27
N ARG A 110 -5.93 27.57 14.34
CA ARG A 110 -6.84 28.71 14.15
C ARG A 110 -8.04 28.68 15.10
N ASP A 111 -8.44 27.49 15.54
CA ASP A 111 -9.56 27.29 16.47
C ASP A 111 -9.16 27.53 17.96
N VAL A 112 -7.87 27.82 18.22
CA VAL A 112 -7.38 28.16 19.57
C VAL A 112 -7.97 29.50 20.00
N LYS A 113 -8.66 29.50 21.15
CA LYS A 113 -9.19 30.71 21.77
C LYS A 113 -8.06 31.53 22.38
N THR A 114 -7.87 32.74 21.89
CA THR A 114 -6.82 33.67 22.30
C THR A 114 -7.36 34.91 23.01
N GLU A 115 -8.68 35.02 23.17
CA GLU A 115 -9.31 36.19 23.78
C GLU A 115 -8.86 36.38 25.24
N GLY A 116 -8.33 37.57 25.54
CA GLY A 116 -7.85 37.93 26.88
C GLY A 116 -6.46 37.43 27.22
N LEU A 117 -5.76 36.77 26.30
CA LEU A 117 -4.36 36.38 26.44
C LEU A 117 -3.42 37.49 25.94
N THR A 118 -2.22 37.56 26.50
CA THR A 118 -1.11 38.30 25.89
C THR A 118 -0.62 37.58 24.63
N ASP A 119 0.07 38.29 23.74
CA ASP A 119 0.63 37.70 22.51
C ASP A 119 1.53 36.48 22.79
N ALA A 120 2.30 36.54 23.88
CA ALA A 120 3.16 35.43 24.31
C ALA A 120 2.35 34.21 24.76
N GLU A 121 1.34 34.40 25.60
CA GLU A 121 0.46 33.32 26.07
C GLU A 121 -0.35 32.71 24.92
N ALA A 122 -0.86 33.55 24.02
CA ALA A 122 -1.59 33.10 22.84
C ALA A 122 -0.69 32.30 21.87
N LYS A 123 0.55 32.76 21.64
CA LYS A 123 1.55 31.99 20.88
C LYS A 123 1.81 30.61 21.52
N GLU A 124 2.05 30.56 22.83
CA GLU A 124 2.31 29.30 23.52
C GLU A 124 1.09 28.36 23.45
N ALA A 125 -0.12 28.89 23.60
CA ALA A 125 -1.35 28.11 23.46
C ALA A 125 -1.49 27.49 22.06
N ILE A 126 -1.16 28.25 21.01
CA ILE A 126 -1.17 27.77 19.62
C ILE A 126 -0.15 26.66 19.39
N ILE A 127 1.09 26.86 19.82
CA ILE A 127 2.16 25.86 19.69
C ILE A 127 1.79 24.59 20.46
N LYS A 128 1.28 24.74 21.68
CA LYS A 128 0.82 23.61 22.49
C LYS A 128 -0.30 22.82 21.80
N ALA A 129 -1.32 23.51 21.27
CA ALA A 129 -2.41 22.86 20.56
C ALA A 129 -1.94 22.10 19.31
N PHE A 130 -0.96 22.65 18.57
CA PHE A 130 -0.36 21.97 17.43
C PHE A 130 0.37 20.67 17.85
N ILE A 131 1.19 20.74 18.90
CA ILE A 131 1.94 19.58 19.41
C ILE A 131 0.96 18.50 19.89
N GLU A 132 -0.04 18.86 20.68
CA GLU A 132 -1.03 17.92 21.20
C GLU A 132 -1.85 17.27 20.08
N ALA A 133 -2.25 18.02 19.05
CA ALA A 133 -2.95 17.46 17.91
C ALA A 133 -2.06 16.53 17.06
N SER A 134 -0.78 16.82 16.92
CA SER A 134 0.18 15.96 16.21
C SER A 134 0.40 14.63 16.97
N GLU A 135 0.52 14.69 18.29
CA GLU A 135 0.57 13.52 19.17
C GLU A 135 -0.73 12.69 19.09
N GLU A 136 -1.89 13.36 18.99
CA GLU A 136 -3.17 12.70 18.82
C GLU A 136 -3.28 11.97 17.47
N ILE A 137 -2.72 12.50 16.38
CA ILE A 137 -2.67 11.81 15.08
C ILE A 137 -1.93 10.46 15.22
N LEU A 138 -0.76 10.45 15.88
CA LEU A 138 -0.01 9.21 16.15
C LEU A 138 -0.83 8.21 16.99
N ALA A 139 -1.40 8.67 18.10
CA ALA A 139 -2.15 7.81 19.01
C ALA A 139 -3.43 7.25 18.36
N LYS A 140 -4.12 8.07 17.56
CA LYS A 140 -5.35 7.69 16.85
C LYS A 140 -5.06 6.66 15.78
N ASP A 141 -3.98 6.81 15.01
CA ASP A 141 -3.59 5.80 14.01
C ASP A 141 -3.30 4.44 14.66
N LEU A 142 -2.59 4.44 15.81
CA LEU A 142 -2.30 3.19 16.51
C LEU A 142 -3.57 2.49 16.99
N LYS A 143 -4.52 3.26 17.52
CA LYS A 143 -5.84 2.75 17.92
C LYS A 143 -6.60 2.20 16.71
N THR A 144 -6.59 2.93 15.61
CA THR A 144 -7.22 2.55 14.33
C THR A 144 -6.70 1.21 13.84
N ASN A 145 -5.38 1.06 13.78
CA ASN A 145 -4.71 -0.17 13.35
C ASN A 145 -5.06 -1.37 14.26
N LYS A 146 -5.05 -1.19 15.58
CA LYS A 146 -5.46 -2.24 16.53
C LYS A 146 -6.92 -2.66 16.36
N SER A 147 -7.82 -1.69 16.14
CA SER A 147 -9.23 -1.97 15.88
C SER A 147 -9.43 -2.74 14.57
N ILE A 148 -8.74 -2.37 13.48
CA ILE A 148 -8.74 -3.11 12.22
C ILE A 148 -8.27 -4.56 12.45
N GLY A 149 -7.17 -4.74 13.19
CA GLY A 149 -6.66 -6.06 13.57
C GLY A 149 -7.72 -6.92 14.26
N ALA A 150 -8.36 -6.37 15.30
CA ALA A 150 -9.41 -7.05 16.07
C ALA A 150 -10.64 -7.40 15.23
N PHE A 151 -11.19 -6.45 14.45
CA PHE A 151 -12.38 -6.70 13.64
C PHE A 151 -12.12 -7.69 12.51
N GLY A 152 -10.94 -7.65 11.89
CA GLY A 152 -10.56 -8.59 10.83
C GLY A 152 -10.36 -10.01 11.36
N ALA A 153 -9.68 -10.15 12.50
CA ALA A 153 -9.48 -11.45 13.15
C ALA A 153 -10.82 -12.05 13.58
N LYS A 154 -11.68 -11.26 14.22
CA LYS A 154 -13.04 -11.67 14.62
C LYS A 154 -13.86 -12.16 13.43
N TRP A 155 -13.89 -11.40 12.33
CA TRP A 155 -14.64 -11.81 11.14
C TRP A 155 -14.13 -13.14 10.58
N LEU A 156 -12.81 -13.34 10.49
CA LEU A 156 -12.24 -14.61 10.03
C LEU A 156 -12.58 -15.76 10.97
N GLN A 157 -12.53 -15.53 12.28
CA GLN A 157 -12.93 -16.51 13.28
C GLN A 157 -14.39 -16.96 13.09
N GLU A 158 -15.30 -16.02 12.84
CA GLU A 158 -16.71 -16.30 12.59
C GLU A 158 -16.94 -17.02 11.25
N GLN A 159 -16.25 -16.61 10.18
CA GLN A 159 -16.39 -17.23 8.85
C GLN A 159 -15.91 -18.68 8.81
N TYR A 160 -14.82 -18.99 9.52
CA TYR A 160 -14.17 -20.30 9.46
C TYR A 160 -14.38 -21.17 10.70
N LYS A 161 -15.00 -20.63 11.76
CA LYS A 161 -15.18 -21.29 13.06
C LYS A 161 -13.86 -21.87 13.57
N ILE A 162 -12.85 -21.01 13.59
CA ILE A 162 -11.45 -21.39 13.89
C ILE A 162 -11.38 -21.94 15.32
N THR A 163 -10.78 -23.11 15.47
CA THR A 163 -10.44 -23.77 16.73
C THR A 163 -8.94 -24.03 16.78
N ASP A 164 -8.44 -24.53 17.92
CA ASP A 164 -7.02 -24.90 18.04
C ASP A 164 -6.57 -25.95 16.99
N ASP A 165 -7.48 -26.84 16.58
CA ASP A 165 -7.23 -27.87 15.57
C ASP A 165 -7.45 -27.37 14.12
N SER A 166 -8.02 -26.19 13.94
CA SER A 166 -8.40 -25.64 12.62
C SER A 166 -7.87 -24.23 12.35
N LYS A 167 -6.74 -23.87 12.99
CA LYS A 167 -5.99 -22.63 12.72
C LYS A 167 -5.82 -22.40 11.23
N ILE A 168 -5.94 -21.15 10.81
CA ILE A 168 -5.97 -20.79 9.39
C ILE A 168 -4.62 -20.32 8.89
N THR A 169 -4.37 -20.56 7.62
CA THR A 169 -3.30 -19.91 6.88
C THR A 169 -3.85 -18.75 6.07
N VAL A 170 -3.10 -17.67 6.02
CA VAL A 170 -3.45 -16.47 5.24
C VAL A 170 -2.32 -16.11 4.29
N ILE A 171 -2.66 -15.34 3.26
CA ILE A 171 -1.68 -14.73 2.34
C ILE A 171 -1.88 -13.22 2.31
N THR A 172 -0.78 -12.48 2.22
CA THR A 172 -0.79 -11.02 2.09
C THR A 172 0.13 -10.55 0.97
N HIS A 173 -0.01 -9.27 0.61
CA HIS A 173 0.66 -8.63 -0.52
C HIS A 173 1.13 -7.22 -0.13
N CYS A 174 2.24 -6.76 -0.72
CA CYS A 174 2.92 -5.53 -0.36
C CYS A 174 3.40 -5.52 1.11
N ASN A 175 3.41 -4.36 1.74
CA ASN A 175 3.71 -4.15 3.15
C ASN A 175 2.74 -3.14 3.74
N THR A 176 2.01 -3.59 4.76
CA THR A 176 0.93 -2.90 5.46
C THR A 176 1.08 -3.09 6.97
N GLY A 177 2.33 -3.24 7.41
CA GLY A 177 2.70 -3.49 8.79
C GLY A 177 2.94 -2.22 9.58
N SER A 178 3.68 -2.37 10.67
CA SER A 178 4.14 -1.27 11.49
C SER A 178 5.05 -0.32 10.70
N LEU A 179 5.76 -0.86 9.70
CA LEU A 179 6.57 -0.07 8.77
C LEU A 179 5.75 0.86 7.86
N ALA A 180 4.44 0.68 7.75
CA ALA A 180 3.58 1.51 6.92
C ALA A 180 2.66 2.44 7.72
N THR A 181 2.63 2.33 9.05
CA THR A 181 1.68 3.04 9.93
C THR A 181 2.37 3.52 11.22
N SER A 182 1.62 4.00 12.20
CA SER A 182 2.14 4.31 13.54
C SER A 182 2.60 3.08 14.33
N GLY A 183 2.26 1.88 13.88
CA GLY A 183 2.38 0.64 14.65
C GLY A 183 1.23 -0.33 14.38
N HIS A 184 1.47 -1.62 14.63
CA HIS A 184 0.55 -2.75 14.39
C HIS A 184 0.22 -3.02 12.91
N GLY A 185 -0.05 -1.99 12.11
CA GLY A 185 -0.42 -2.10 10.69
C GLY A 185 -1.90 -2.44 10.47
N THR A 186 -2.30 -2.50 9.20
CA THR A 186 -3.68 -2.83 8.78
C THR A 186 -3.82 -4.32 8.49
N ALA A 187 -3.52 -4.78 7.27
CA ALA A 187 -3.64 -6.20 6.90
C ALA A 187 -2.66 -7.09 7.69
N LEU A 188 -1.42 -6.63 7.88
CA LEU A 188 -0.44 -7.33 8.72
C LEU A 188 -0.82 -7.21 10.21
N GLY A 189 -1.55 -6.16 10.60
CA GLY A 189 -2.15 -6.04 11.94
C GLY A 189 -3.19 -7.11 12.22
N ILE A 190 -4.01 -7.48 11.23
CA ILE A 190 -4.92 -8.64 11.34
C ILE A 190 -4.12 -9.94 11.52
N ILE A 191 -3.03 -10.11 10.78
CA ILE A 191 -2.14 -11.29 10.91
C ILE A 191 -1.51 -11.35 12.31
N ARG A 192 -1.04 -10.22 12.84
CA ARG A 192 -0.54 -10.11 14.22
C ARG A 192 -1.61 -10.49 15.24
N THR A 193 -2.82 -9.94 15.09
CA THR A 193 -3.95 -10.27 15.98
C THR A 193 -4.29 -11.76 15.94
N LEU A 194 -4.39 -12.36 14.74
CA LEU A 194 -4.61 -13.81 14.60
C LEU A 194 -3.51 -14.63 15.29
N ARG A 195 -2.25 -14.19 15.22
CA ARG A 195 -1.12 -14.84 15.88
C ARG A 195 -1.22 -14.71 17.41
N ASP A 196 -1.51 -13.52 17.91
CA ASP A 196 -1.61 -13.24 19.35
C ASP A 196 -2.79 -13.96 20.00
N GLU A 197 -3.88 -14.15 19.24
CA GLU A 197 -5.04 -14.93 19.67
C GLU A 197 -4.89 -16.44 19.43
N GLY A 198 -3.74 -16.88 18.91
CA GLY A 198 -3.47 -18.30 18.65
C GLY A 198 -4.28 -18.92 17.50
N LEU A 199 -4.91 -18.11 16.65
CA LEU A 199 -5.76 -18.50 15.52
C LEU A 199 -4.99 -18.70 14.21
N LEU A 200 -3.76 -18.16 14.12
CA LEU A 200 -2.91 -18.26 12.95
C LEU A 200 -2.12 -19.57 12.93
N ARG A 201 -2.20 -20.29 11.81
CA ARG A 201 -1.30 -21.42 11.49
C ARG A 201 -0.03 -20.91 10.81
N HIS A 202 -0.19 -20.14 9.73
CA HIS A 202 0.92 -19.68 8.89
C HIS A 202 0.54 -18.42 8.08
N ALA A 203 1.51 -17.60 7.72
CA ALA A 203 1.34 -16.45 6.84
C ALA A 203 2.24 -16.54 5.60
N TYR A 204 1.64 -16.52 4.41
CA TYR A 204 2.38 -16.32 3.17
C TYR A 204 2.46 -14.83 2.84
N CYS A 205 3.63 -14.36 2.41
CA CYS A 205 3.77 -13.03 1.81
C CYS A 205 4.37 -13.14 0.41
N THR A 206 3.85 -12.38 -0.53
CA THR A 206 4.40 -12.30 -1.89
C THR A 206 5.53 -11.27 -1.95
N GLU A 207 6.52 -11.45 -2.81
CA GLU A 207 7.64 -10.51 -2.95
C GLU A 207 7.21 -9.08 -3.30
N THR A 208 6.14 -8.93 -4.10
CA THR A 208 5.55 -7.64 -4.52
C THR A 208 6.47 -6.85 -5.46
N ARG A 209 6.73 -7.39 -6.65
CA ARG A 209 7.47 -6.69 -7.70
C ARG A 209 6.68 -5.46 -8.20
N PRO A 210 7.38 -4.43 -8.74
CA PRO A 210 8.83 -4.35 -8.86
C PRO A 210 9.58 -3.91 -7.60
N TYR A 211 8.92 -3.25 -6.66
CA TYR A 211 9.60 -2.54 -5.58
C TYR A 211 9.94 -3.42 -4.36
N ASN A 212 9.48 -4.68 -4.37
CA ASN A 212 9.88 -5.72 -3.43
C ASN A 212 9.51 -5.41 -1.97
N GLN A 213 8.36 -4.76 -1.75
CA GLN A 213 7.91 -4.42 -0.41
C GLN A 213 7.68 -5.66 0.46
N GLY A 214 7.12 -6.73 -0.12
CA GLY A 214 6.79 -7.91 0.64
C GLY A 214 8.03 -8.72 1.03
N SER A 215 8.99 -8.89 0.12
CA SER A 215 10.24 -9.57 0.43
C SER A 215 11.19 -8.77 1.33
N ARG A 216 11.24 -7.44 1.18
CA ARG A 216 12.13 -6.60 1.99
C ARG A 216 11.55 -6.23 3.36
N LEU A 217 10.27 -5.87 3.42
CA LEU A 217 9.68 -5.27 4.62
C LEU A 217 8.73 -6.23 5.34
N THR A 218 7.77 -6.83 4.63
CA THR A 218 6.82 -7.75 5.28
C THR A 218 7.50 -8.99 5.81
N ALA A 219 8.40 -9.60 5.03
CA ALA A 219 9.20 -10.73 5.50
C ALA A 219 10.09 -10.34 6.71
N PHE A 220 10.66 -9.13 6.71
CA PHE A 220 11.42 -8.63 7.86
C PHE A 220 10.56 -8.52 9.12
N GLU A 221 9.37 -7.92 9.03
CA GLU A 221 8.44 -7.79 10.16
C GLU A 221 8.00 -9.17 10.69
N LEU A 222 7.63 -10.09 9.80
CA LEU A 222 7.21 -11.44 10.16
C LEU A 222 8.33 -12.21 10.87
N VAL A 223 9.58 -12.12 10.38
CA VAL A 223 10.75 -12.76 11.00
C VAL A 223 11.08 -12.11 12.34
N HIS A 224 11.09 -10.78 12.41
CA HIS A 224 11.39 -10.02 13.63
C HIS A 224 10.46 -10.41 14.79
N GLU A 225 9.18 -10.65 14.50
CA GLU A 225 8.17 -10.99 15.51
C GLU A 225 7.98 -12.51 15.71
N GLY A 226 8.72 -13.33 14.97
CA GLY A 226 8.61 -14.79 15.03
C GLY A 226 7.25 -15.32 14.58
N ILE A 227 6.61 -14.66 13.60
CA ILE A 227 5.35 -15.09 13.01
C ILE A 227 5.66 -16.21 11.99
N PRO A 228 5.05 -17.41 12.11
CA PRO A 228 5.25 -18.50 11.15
C PRO A 228 4.91 -18.05 9.74
N SER A 229 5.91 -18.00 8.87
CA SER A 229 5.76 -17.36 7.57
C SER A 229 6.63 -17.94 6.46
N THR A 230 6.19 -17.71 5.22
CA THR A 230 6.91 -18.10 4.00
C THR A 230 6.81 -16.98 2.95
N LEU A 231 7.95 -16.62 2.37
CA LEU A 231 8.02 -15.73 1.21
C LEU A 231 7.81 -16.51 -0.09
N ILE A 232 7.01 -15.98 -1.01
CA ILE A 232 6.81 -16.52 -2.36
C ILE A 232 6.97 -15.40 -3.41
N THR A 233 7.28 -15.76 -4.66
CA THR A 233 7.16 -14.79 -5.76
C THR A 233 5.69 -14.52 -6.08
N ASP A 234 5.39 -13.39 -6.73
CA ASP A 234 4.00 -13.03 -7.07
C ASP A 234 3.34 -14.09 -7.98
N SER A 235 4.12 -14.72 -8.86
CA SER A 235 3.67 -15.77 -9.79
C SER A 235 3.32 -17.11 -9.11
N MET A 236 3.78 -17.34 -7.88
CA MET A 236 3.59 -18.61 -7.17
C MET A 236 2.24 -18.69 -6.45
N ALA A 237 1.49 -17.60 -6.32
CA ALA A 237 0.22 -17.59 -5.59
C ALA A 237 -0.80 -18.59 -6.16
N ALA A 238 -0.92 -18.68 -7.48
CA ALA A 238 -1.82 -19.64 -8.13
C ALA A 238 -1.39 -21.10 -7.85
N ALA A 239 -0.09 -21.38 -7.92
CA ALA A 239 0.45 -22.70 -7.61
C ALA A 239 0.23 -23.06 -6.13
N LEU A 240 0.43 -22.10 -5.21
CA LEU A 240 0.17 -22.29 -3.79
C LEU A 240 -1.30 -22.65 -3.54
N PHE A 241 -2.24 -21.90 -4.11
CA PHE A 241 -3.68 -22.17 -3.96
C PHE A 241 -4.08 -23.51 -4.57
N ARG A 242 -3.50 -23.88 -5.72
CA ARG A 242 -3.81 -25.15 -6.38
C ARG A 242 -3.22 -26.36 -5.65
N LEU A 243 -1.99 -26.26 -5.18
CA LEU A 243 -1.22 -27.40 -4.68
C LEU A 243 -1.34 -27.58 -3.17
N ARG A 244 -1.54 -26.50 -2.40
CA ARG A 244 -1.41 -26.53 -0.94
C ARG A 244 -2.60 -25.96 -0.17
N LYS A 245 -3.65 -25.42 -0.81
CA LYS A 245 -4.80 -24.81 -0.11
C LYS A 245 -5.38 -25.71 0.99
N ALA A 246 -5.67 -26.97 0.67
CA ALA A 246 -6.28 -27.90 1.61
C ALA A 246 -5.31 -28.34 2.71
N GLU A 247 -4.06 -28.67 2.34
CA GLU A 247 -3.01 -29.09 3.25
C GLU A 247 -2.68 -28.01 4.29
N GLU A 248 -2.60 -26.75 3.85
CA GLU A 248 -2.21 -25.63 4.70
C GLU A 248 -3.40 -24.90 5.32
N ASN A 249 -4.63 -25.34 5.05
CA ASN A 249 -5.84 -24.64 5.48
C ASN A 249 -5.83 -23.14 5.10
N ILE A 250 -5.54 -22.84 3.82
CA ILE A 250 -5.48 -21.46 3.32
C ILE A 250 -6.91 -20.91 3.24
N ALA A 251 -7.20 -19.97 4.13
CA ALA A 251 -8.53 -19.41 4.31
C ALA A 251 -8.71 -18.12 3.51
N ALA A 252 -7.81 -17.16 3.69
CA ALA A 252 -8.02 -15.80 3.19
C ALA A 252 -6.76 -15.16 2.58
N VAL A 253 -6.99 -14.30 1.60
CA VAL A 253 -6.09 -13.23 1.19
C VAL A 253 -6.46 -11.98 1.97
N ILE A 254 -5.49 -11.36 2.64
CA ILE A 254 -5.68 -10.12 3.41
C ILE A 254 -4.71 -9.06 2.87
N VAL A 255 -5.25 -7.97 2.34
CA VAL A 255 -4.47 -6.88 1.75
C VAL A 255 -4.84 -5.54 2.37
N GLY A 256 -3.94 -4.56 2.26
CA GLY A 256 -4.28 -3.17 2.57
C GLY A 256 -5.07 -2.51 1.43
N ALA A 257 -5.21 -1.19 1.53
CA ALA A 257 -5.68 -0.36 0.43
C ALA A 257 -4.91 0.97 0.42
N ASP A 258 -4.66 1.49 -0.77
CA ASP A 258 -4.26 2.87 -0.97
C ASP A 258 -5.50 3.78 -1.08
N ARG A 259 -6.56 3.28 -1.74
CA ARG A 259 -7.87 3.94 -1.82
C ARG A 259 -8.98 2.93 -1.99
N VAL A 260 -10.05 3.07 -1.21
CA VAL A 260 -11.32 2.37 -1.43
C VAL A 260 -12.34 3.39 -1.84
N VAL A 261 -13.00 3.23 -2.99
CA VAL A 261 -14.00 4.21 -3.47
C VAL A 261 -15.41 3.81 -3.05
N ARG A 262 -16.42 4.63 -3.36
CA ARG A 262 -17.77 4.52 -2.81
C ARG A 262 -18.45 3.17 -3.02
N ASN A 263 -18.26 2.50 -4.16
CA ASN A 263 -18.83 1.18 -4.42
C ASN A 263 -18.02 0.01 -3.81
N GLY A 264 -16.87 0.31 -3.18
CA GLY A 264 -15.94 -0.66 -2.60
C GLY A 264 -14.81 -1.11 -3.53
N ASP A 265 -14.75 -0.62 -4.77
CA ASP A 265 -13.58 -0.89 -5.63
C ASP A 265 -12.33 -0.36 -4.93
N THR A 266 -11.27 -1.16 -4.96
CA THR A 266 -10.08 -0.89 -4.14
C THR A 266 -8.86 -0.78 -5.03
N ALA A 267 -8.24 0.41 -5.03
CA ALA A 267 -6.90 0.58 -5.54
C ALA A 267 -5.87 0.18 -4.47
N ASN A 268 -4.98 -0.72 -4.84
CA ASN A 268 -3.87 -1.16 -3.99
C ASN A 268 -2.67 -1.55 -4.87
N LYS A 269 -1.56 -1.94 -4.24
CA LYS A 269 -0.33 -2.34 -4.95
C LYS A 269 -0.58 -3.31 -6.10
N ILE A 270 0.07 -3.05 -7.25
CA ILE A 270 0.03 -3.90 -8.44
C ILE A 270 0.26 -5.38 -8.08
N GLY A 271 -0.65 -6.25 -8.51
CA GLY A 271 -0.73 -7.66 -8.12
C GLY A 271 -1.91 -7.98 -7.20
N THR A 272 -2.54 -6.97 -6.59
CA THR A 272 -3.71 -7.16 -5.72
C THR A 272 -4.91 -7.72 -6.49
N TYR A 273 -5.23 -7.12 -7.63
CA TYR A 273 -6.32 -7.62 -8.48
C TYR A 273 -6.06 -9.05 -8.97
N GLN A 274 -4.82 -9.37 -9.34
CA GLN A 274 -4.43 -10.73 -9.71
C GLN A 274 -4.70 -11.72 -8.56
N LEU A 275 -4.33 -11.38 -7.33
CA LEU A 275 -4.61 -12.21 -6.16
C LEU A 275 -6.11 -12.36 -5.90
N ALA A 276 -6.90 -11.31 -6.11
CA ALA A 276 -8.35 -11.33 -5.93
C ALA A 276 -9.04 -12.29 -6.93
N VAL A 277 -8.63 -12.26 -8.20
CA VAL A 277 -9.10 -13.20 -9.23
C VAL A 277 -8.75 -14.64 -8.86
N LEU A 278 -7.51 -14.89 -8.42
CA LEU A 278 -7.06 -16.21 -7.99
C LEU A 278 -7.82 -16.69 -6.74
N ALA A 279 -8.05 -15.81 -5.77
CA ALA A 279 -8.78 -16.12 -4.55
C ALA A 279 -10.22 -16.56 -4.88
N LYS A 280 -10.93 -15.79 -5.71
CA LYS A 280 -12.27 -16.12 -6.19
C LYS A 280 -12.29 -17.46 -6.94
N HIS A 281 -11.36 -17.68 -7.86
CA HIS A 281 -11.25 -18.94 -8.62
C HIS A 281 -11.07 -20.16 -7.70
N HIS A 282 -10.28 -20.02 -6.63
CA HIS A 282 -9.99 -21.10 -5.70
C HIS A 282 -10.93 -21.16 -4.49
N GLY A 283 -11.93 -20.28 -4.37
CA GLY A 283 -12.83 -20.21 -3.21
C GLY A 283 -12.08 -19.88 -1.90
N ILE A 284 -11.14 -18.95 -1.96
CA ILE A 284 -10.42 -18.35 -0.83
C ILE A 284 -11.03 -16.96 -0.61
N LYS A 285 -11.26 -16.56 0.64
CA LYS A 285 -11.85 -15.26 0.94
C LYS A 285 -10.87 -14.13 0.64
N PHE A 286 -11.38 -13.00 0.17
CA PHE A 286 -10.55 -11.82 -0.09
C PHE A 286 -11.00 -10.66 0.80
N MET A 287 -10.08 -10.19 1.62
CA MET A 287 -10.31 -9.14 2.61
C MET A 287 -9.42 -7.94 2.35
N VAL A 288 -10.03 -6.75 2.35
CA VAL A 288 -9.33 -5.47 2.34
C VAL A 288 -9.35 -4.89 3.75
N ALA A 289 -8.19 -4.45 4.24
CA ALA A 289 -8.03 -3.80 5.54
C ALA A 289 -7.62 -2.34 5.34
N ALA A 290 -8.53 -1.42 5.61
CA ALA A 290 -8.35 0.00 5.31
C ALA A 290 -8.99 0.87 6.40
N PRO A 291 -8.30 1.89 6.92
CA PRO A 291 -8.94 2.84 7.82
C PRO A 291 -10.02 3.62 7.07
N THR A 292 -11.00 4.16 7.79
CA THR A 292 -12.05 4.99 7.17
C THR A 292 -11.50 6.20 6.41
N THR A 293 -10.31 6.70 6.76
CA THR A 293 -9.62 7.78 6.05
C THR A 293 -9.17 7.39 4.63
N SER A 294 -8.96 6.11 4.35
CA SER A 294 -8.65 5.59 3.01
C SER A 294 -9.90 5.34 2.16
N ILE A 295 -11.10 5.51 2.72
CA ILE A 295 -12.36 5.41 1.98
C ILE A 295 -12.67 6.79 1.37
N ASP A 296 -12.72 6.86 0.05
CA ASP A 296 -13.12 8.00 -0.76
C ASP A 296 -14.60 7.84 -1.13
N VAL A 297 -15.46 8.63 -0.48
CA VAL A 297 -16.92 8.55 -0.68
C VAL A 297 -17.41 9.35 -1.89
N ASP A 298 -16.54 10.18 -2.48
CA ASP A 298 -16.86 11.10 -3.56
C ASP A 298 -16.66 10.42 -4.92
N THR A 299 -15.57 9.66 -5.06
CA THR A 299 -15.31 8.84 -6.24
C THR A 299 -16.28 7.64 -6.28
N LEU A 300 -17.03 7.47 -7.37
CA LEU A 300 -18.13 6.49 -7.42
C LEU A 300 -17.64 5.06 -7.70
N THR A 301 -16.74 4.91 -8.68
CA THR A 301 -16.21 3.61 -9.11
C THR A 301 -14.70 3.64 -9.28
N GLY A 302 -14.09 2.46 -9.35
CA GLY A 302 -12.65 2.33 -9.51
C GLY A 302 -12.09 2.83 -10.85
N ASP A 303 -12.95 2.99 -11.87
CA ASP A 303 -12.57 3.48 -13.20
C ASP A 303 -12.09 4.93 -13.18
N GLU A 304 -12.50 5.70 -12.17
CA GLU A 304 -12.12 7.10 -11.98
C GLU A 304 -10.77 7.26 -11.26
N ILE A 305 -10.16 6.16 -10.81
CA ILE A 305 -8.87 6.20 -10.11
C ILE A 305 -7.73 6.31 -11.13
N GLU A 306 -7.01 7.43 -11.09
CA GLU A 306 -5.78 7.59 -11.87
C GLU A 306 -4.66 6.70 -11.31
N ILE A 307 -4.13 5.80 -12.15
CA ILE A 307 -3.07 4.87 -11.77
C ILE A 307 -1.69 5.44 -12.05
N GLU A 308 -0.92 5.70 -10.98
CA GLU A 308 0.47 6.14 -11.04
C GLU A 308 1.31 5.21 -11.94
N GLN A 309 1.95 5.78 -12.97
CA GLN A 309 2.98 5.08 -13.75
C GLN A 309 4.35 5.39 -13.16
N ARG A 310 5.13 4.34 -12.85
CA ARG A 310 6.44 4.48 -12.23
C ARG A 310 7.58 4.34 -13.24
N LYS A 311 8.77 4.76 -12.80
CA LYS A 311 9.99 4.73 -13.61
C LYS A 311 10.30 3.31 -14.09
N ARG A 312 10.80 3.19 -15.32
CA ARG A 312 11.13 1.89 -15.94
C ARG A 312 12.20 1.14 -15.15
N GLU A 313 13.11 1.88 -14.51
CA GLU A 313 14.26 1.35 -13.79
C GLU A 313 13.87 0.50 -12.57
N GLU A 314 12.72 0.78 -11.94
CA GLU A 314 12.22 -0.07 -10.84
C GLU A 314 11.97 -1.50 -11.31
N LEU A 315 11.53 -1.68 -12.57
CA LEU A 315 11.31 -2.99 -13.15
C LEU A 315 12.61 -3.56 -13.75
N THR A 316 13.40 -2.77 -14.47
CA THR A 316 14.54 -3.29 -15.25
C THR A 316 15.82 -3.45 -14.45
N GLN A 317 15.88 -2.89 -13.24
CA GLN A 317 17.05 -2.90 -12.36
C GLN A 317 16.64 -3.26 -10.93
N ILE A 318 17.58 -3.81 -10.17
CA ILE A 318 17.41 -4.06 -8.74
C ILE A 318 18.71 -3.69 -8.02
N SER A 319 18.57 -3.10 -6.83
CA SER A 319 19.68 -2.81 -5.93
C SER A 319 19.55 -3.68 -4.68
N GLY A 320 20.67 -4.21 -4.18
CA GLY A 320 20.69 -5.03 -2.97
C GLY A 320 22.07 -5.11 -2.34
N ALA A 321 22.12 -5.58 -1.09
CA ALA A 321 23.38 -5.87 -0.41
C ALA A 321 24.12 -7.03 -1.11
N VAL A 322 25.45 -6.99 -1.08
CA VAL A 322 26.27 -8.05 -1.69
C VAL A 322 26.26 -9.28 -0.80
N ILE A 323 26.07 -10.45 -1.40
CA ILE A 323 26.24 -11.74 -0.73
C ILE A 323 27.64 -12.26 -1.04
N ASN A 324 28.45 -12.47 0.00
CA ASN A 324 29.79 -13.02 -0.12
C ASN A 324 29.74 -14.51 -0.50
N ALA A 325 30.88 -15.06 -0.93
CA ALA A 325 30.96 -16.47 -1.32
C ALA A 325 30.60 -17.46 -0.19
N ASP A 326 30.70 -17.03 1.07
CA ASP A 326 30.33 -17.81 2.25
C ASP A 326 28.84 -17.67 2.65
N GLY A 327 28.05 -16.89 1.89
CA GLY A 327 26.64 -16.62 2.15
C GLY A 327 26.38 -15.47 3.12
N SER A 328 27.42 -14.85 3.71
CA SER A 328 27.25 -13.66 4.55
C SER A 328 26.86 -12.43 3.73
N ILE A 329 26.13 -11.50 4.35
CA ILE A 329 25.65 -10.27 3.71
C ILE A 329 26.61 -9.12 4.05
N ASP A 330 27.21 -8.51 3.03
CA ASP A 330 28.02 -7.29 3.15
C ASP A 330 27.11 -6.06 3.03
N THR A 331 26.68 -5.52 4.18
CA THR A 331 25.81 -4.34 4.25
C THR A 331 26.53 -3.03 3.92
N SER A 332 27.87 -3.03 3.85
CA SER A 332 28.65 -1.85 3.46
C SER A 332 28.65 -1.60 1.95
N LYS A 333 28.16 -2.56 1.15
CA LYS A 333 28.11 -2.48 -0.30
C LYS A 333 26.72 -2.78 -0.82
N SER A 334 26.20 -1.85 -1.62
CA SER A 334 25.02 -2.10 -2.46
C SER A 334 25.43 -2.13 -3.92
N VAL A 335 24.94 -3.12 -4.67
CA VAL A 335 25.16 -3.22 -6.12
C VAL A 335 23.82 -3.10 -6.82
N ARG A 336 23.78 -2.27 -7.87
CA ARG A 336 22.65 -2.18 -8.79
C ARG A 336 22.92 -3.03 -10.02
N VAL A 337 22.05 -3.99 -10.29
CA VAL A 337 22.15 -4.92 -11.43
C VAL A 337 20.99 -4.74 -12.40
N ALA A 338 21.28 -4.90 -13.69
CA ALA A 338 20.26 -4.97 -14.73
C ALA A 338 19.69 -6.38 -14.80
N ILE A 339 18.36 -6.51 -14.67
CA ILE A 339 17.65 -7.81 -14.72
C ILE A 339 16.83 -7.99 -16.00
N ALA A 340 16.86 -7.00 -16.89
CA ALA A 340 16.21 -7.02 -18.20
C ALA A 340 17.14 -6.40 -19.27
N ASP A 341 16.87 -6.68 -20.55
CA ASP A 341 17.49 -5.93 -21.65
C ASP A 341 17.07 -4.46 -21.53
N GLN A 342 18.02 -3.55 -21.36
CA GLN A 342 17.74 -2.14 -21.06
C GLN A 342 17.08 -1.40 -22.24
N ARG A 343 16.95 -2.02 -23.41
CA ARG A 343 16.28 -1.45 -24.59
C ARG A 343 14.78 -1.77 -24.66
N ILE A 344 14.28 -2.71 -23.86
CA ILE A 344 12.86 -3.14 -23.92
C ILE A 344 11.91 -2.01 -23.48
N GLY A 345 10.71 -1.96 -24.05
CA GLY A 345 9.62 -1.13 -23.53
C GLY A 345 9.12 -1.63 -22.17
N VAL A 346 8.64 -0.73 -21.31
CA VAL A 346 8.19 -1.07 -19.96
C VAL A 346 6.83 -0.44 -19.69
N TRP A 347 5.90 -1.25 -19.20
CA TRP A 347 4.67 -0.80 -18.56
C TRP A 347 4.78 -1.12 -17.07
N ASN A 348 4.74 -0.08 -16.22
CA ASN A 348 5.02 -0.20 -14.80
C ASN A 348 4.00 0.59 -13.96
N PRO A 349 2.73 0.15 -13.92
CA PRO A 349 1.74 0.74 -13.04
C PRO A 349 2.11 0.44 -11.58
N GLY A 350 2.06 1.46 -10.73
CA GLY A 350 2.33 1.31 -9.30
C GLY A 350 1.20 0.61 -8.53
N PHE A 351 0.00 0.60 -9.09
CA PHE A 351 -1.23 0.09 -8.47
C PHE A 351 -2.10 -0.61 -9.51
N ASP A 352 -3.04 -1.42 -9.05
CA ASP A 352 -4.19 -1.89 -9.82
C ASP A 352 -5.49 -1.66 -9.03
N VAL A 353 -6.63 -1.80 -9.69
CA VAL A 353 -7.95 -1.70 -9.07
C VAL A 353 -8.56 -3.09 -9.00
N THR A 354 -8.93 -3.51 -7.79
CA THR A 354 -9.70 -4.72 -7.53
C THR A 354 -11.18 -4.35 -7.51
N PRO A 355 -11.99 -4.82 -8.47
CA PRO A 355 -13.43 -4.60 -8.46
C PRO A 355 -14.06 -5.20 -7.20
N ASN A 356 -15.06 -4.50 -6.65
CA ASN A 356 -15.73 -4.87 -5.42
C ASN A 356 -16.30 -6.30 -5.46
N GLU A 357 -16.67 -6.82 -6.63
CA GLU A 357 -17.18 -8.19 -6.83
C GLU A 357 -16.19 -9.32 -6.46
N TYR A 358 -14.90 -9.00 -6.27
CA TYR A 358 -13.88 -9.94 -5.80
C TYR A 358 -13.62 -9.82 -4.29
N ILE A 359 -14.19 -8.83 -3.62
CA ILE A 359 -13.94 -8.52 -2.20
C ILE A 359 -15.08 -9.08 -1.35
N ASP A 360 -14.75 -9.94 -0.38
CA ASP A 360 -15.73 -10.50 0.56
C ASP A 360 -15.99 -9.58 1.75
N ALA A 361 -14.97 -8.84 2.20
CA ALA A 361 -15.06 -7.95 3.35
C ALA A 361 -14.09 -6.77 3.27
N ILE A 362 -14.52 -5.61 3.75
CA ILE A 362 -13.71 -4.41 3.95
C ILE A 362 -13.68 -4.11 5.45
N VAL A 363 -12.51 -4.21 6.08
CA VAL A 363 -12.33 -4.06 7.52
C VAL A 363 -11.76 -2.69 7.83
N THR A 364 -12.44 -1.98 8.73
CA THR A 364 -12.08 -0.64 9.20
C THR A 364 -11.96 -0.62 10.72
N GLU A 365 -11.53 0.50 11.29
CA GLU A 365 -11.52 0.70 12.74
C GLU A 365 -12.91 0.86 13.36
N LYS A 366 -13.95 1.07 12.55
CA LYS A 366 -15.35 1.17 13.00
C LYS A 366 -16.09 -0.17 12.88
N GLY A 367 -15.50 -1.17 12.21
CA GLY A 367 -16.09 -2.49 12.01
C GLY A 367 -15.79 -3.09 10.63
N THR A 368 -16.34 -4.28 10.40
CA THR A 368 -16.24 -5.01 9.12
C THR A 368 -17.48 -4.77 8.28
N VAL A 369 -17.30 -4.26 7.06
CA VAL A 369 -18.37 -4.05 6.08
C VAL A 369 -18.37 -5.23 5.10
N VAL A 370 -19.54 -5.86 4.96
CA VAL A 370 -19.82 -6.90 3.97
C VAL A 370 -20.92 -6.40 3.03
N LYS A 371 -21.10 -7.07 1.89
CA LYS A 371 -22.18 -6.71 0.96
C LYS A 371 -23.56 -6.99 1.58
N GLY A 372 -24.47 -6.05 1.45
CA GLY A 372 -25.89 -6.21 1.79
C GLY A 372 -26.63 -7.15 0.82
N GLU A 373 -27.93 -7.32 1.03
CA GLU A 373 -28.78 -8.13 0.15
C GLU A 373 -28.83 -7.60 -1.29
N ASP A 374 -28.59 -6.29 -1.47
CA ASP A 374 -28.51 -5.62 -2.77
C ASP A 374 -27.14 -5.78 -3.46
N GLY A 375 -26.19 -6.50 -2.82
CA GLY A 375 -24.85 -6.72 -3.34
C GLY A 375 -23.90 -5.53 -3.19
N ARG A 376 -24.21 -4.52 -2.36
CA ARG A 376 -23.38 -3.31 -2.20
C ARG A 376 -22.75 -3.22 -0.80
N PHE A 377 -21.60 -2.54 -0.72
CA PHE A 377 -21.01 -2.14 0.55
C PHE A 377 -21.67 -0.85 1.04
N HIS A 378 -22.36 -0.91 2.18
CA HIS A 378 -23.05 0.24 2.79
C HIS A 378 -22.12 1.01 3.74
N PHE A 379 -21.26 1.85 3.18
CA PHE A 379 -20.37 2.69 3.98
C PHE A 379 -21.11 3.80 4.75
N GLU A 380 -22.30 4.16 4.30
CA GLU A 380 -23.19 5.14 4.94
C GLU A 380 -23.61 4.73 6.36
N ASP A 381 -23.73 3.44 6.64
CA ASP A 381 -24.08 2.94 7.97
C ASP A 381 -22.92 3.11 8.95
N LEU A 382 -21.69 3.04 8.42
CA LEU A 382 -20.44 3.10 9.18
C LEU A 382 -19.96 4.55 9.38
N MET A 383 -20.22 5.42 8.41
CA MET A 383 -19.73 6.81 8.36
C MET A 383 -20.83 7.79 7.92
N PRO A 384 -22.01 7.82 8.58
CA PRO A 384 -23.14 8.63 8.13
C PRO A 384 -22.78 10.11 7.97
N GLU A 385 -21.87 10.63 8.80
CA GLU A 385 -21.38 12.00 8.76
C GLU A 385 -20.74 12.40 7.43
N ARG A 386 -20.11 11.45 6.72
CA ARG A 386 -19.44 11.71 5.43
C ARG A 386 -20.39 11.70 4.24
N PHE A 387 -21.54 11.04 4.38
CA PHE A 387 -22.57 10.97 3.34
C PHE A 387 -23.59 12.10 3.46
N GLN A 388 -23.74 12.71 4.64
CA GLN A 388 -24.65 13.86 4.84
C GLN A 388 -24.20 15.15 4.13
N GLN A 389 -22.91 15.28 3.79
CA GLN A 389 -22.39 16.43 3.06
C GLN A 389 -22.74 16.40 1.56
N HIS A 390 -23.28 15.28 1.06
CA HIS A 390 -23.79 15.11 -0.29
C HIS A 390 -25.20 14.53 -0.22
N PRO A 391 -26.26 15.37 -0.14
CA PRO A 391 -27.62 14.85 -0.12
C PRO A 391 -27.83 14.00 -1.37
N THR A 392 -28.01 12.70 -1.15
CA THR A 392 -28.52 11.80 -2.18
C THR A 392 -29.87 12.37 -2.59
N SER A 393 -29.95 12.87 -3.83
CA SER A 393 -31.20 13.29 -4.44
C SER A 393 -32.08 12.05 -4.70
N SER A 394 -32.67 11.51 -3.65
CA SER A 394 -33.76 10.55 -3.74
C SER A 394 -35.07 11.31 -3.48
N SER A 395 -35.49 12.06 -4.49
CA SER A 395 -36.90 12.45 -4.66
C SER A 395 -37.30 12.13 -6.08
N SER A 396 -38.23 11.17 -6.21
CA SER A 396 -39.06 10.93 -7.38
C SER A 396 -39.40 12.22 -8.13
N GLY A 397 -38.83 12.39 -9.31
CA GLY A 397 -39.16 13.44 -10.27
C GLY A 397 -39.11 12.86 -11.67
N GLU A 398 -40.19 13.03 -12.42
CA GLU A 398 -40.34 12.59 -13.81
C GLU A 398 -39.15 12.99 -14.70
N PRO A 399 -38.84 12.21 -15.76
CA PRO A 399 -37.76 12.55 -16.65
C PRO A 399 -38.07 13.86 -17.40
N PRO A 400 -37.14 14.82 -17.49
CA PRO A 400 -37.34 16.02 -18.28
C PRO A 400 -37.42 15.67 -19.77
N SER A 401 -38.37 16.30 -20.45
CA SER A 401 -38.60 16.19 -21.89
C SER A 401 -37.35 16.56 -22.69
N SER A 402 -37.06 15.75 -23.73
CA SER A 402 -35.94 15.93 -24.65
C SER A 402 -35.89 17.34 -25.28
N PRO A 403 -34.70 17.95 -25.44
CA PRO A 403 -34.58 19.24 -26.13
C PRO A 403 -34.75 19.09 -27.66
N PRO A 404 -35.19 20.14 -28.36
CA PRO A 404 -35.51 20.07 -29.78
C PRO A 404 -34.25 19.98 -30.65
N ALA A 405 -34.37 19.24 -31.76
CA ALA A 405 -33.32 19.10 -32.77
C ALA A 405 -32.97 20.44 -33.44
N LEU A 406 -31.67 20.72 -33.54
CA LEU A 406 -31.14 21.85 -34.33
C LEU A 406 -30.97 21.45 -35.81
N PRO A 407 -31.10 22.41 -36.75
CA PRO A 407 -31.27 22.12 -38.16
C PRO A 407 -29.96 21.81 -38.88
N SER A 408 -30.06 20.95 -39.89
CA SER A 408 -29.01 20.60 -40.83
C SER A 408 -28.61 21.81 -41.68
N SER A 409 -27.30 22.11 -41.72
CA SER A 409 -26.72 22.99 -42.73
C SER A 409 -25.71 22.22 -43.57
N SER A 410 -26.05 22.14 -44.85
CA SER A 410 -25.22 21.69 -45.95
C SER A 410 -24.17 22.73 -46.30
N THR A 411 -22.91 22.33 -46.47
CA THR A 411 -21.98 23.04 -47.37
C THR A 411 -20.85 22.12 -47.83
N THR A 412 -21.00 21.67 -49.08
CA THR A 412 -20.00 21.60 -50.17
C THR A 412 -18.52 21.44 -49.83
N THR A 413 -18.04 20.26 -50.22
CA THR A 413 -16.65 19.90 -50.52
C THR A 413 -16.09 20.75 -51.66
N THR A 414 -14.98 21.45 -51.43
CA THR A 414 -14.06 21.88 -52.49
C THR A 414 -12.72 21.17 -52.31
N THR A 415 -12.40 20.37 -53.30
CA THR A 415 -11.12 19.73 -53.56
C THR A 415 -10.01 20.77 -53.74
N ASN A 416 -8.85 20.55 -53.13
CA ASN A 416 -7.58 20.93 -53.75
C ASN A 416 -6.50 19.91 -53.40
N THR A 417 -5.95 19.36 -54.48
CA THR A 417 -4.92 18.34 -54.55
C THR A 417 -3.54 18.97 -54.42
N HIS A 418 -2.68 18.43 -53.55
CA HIS A 418 -1.25 18.40 -53.83
C HIS A 418 -0.66 17.06 -53.44
N SER A 419 -0.19 16.37 -54.48
CA SER A 419 0.53 15.12 -54.47
C SER A 419 1.91 15.29 -53.84
N SER A 420 2.33 14.34 -53.03
CA SER A 420 3.74 13.98 -52.88
C SER A 420 3.84 12.46 -52.80
N SER A 421 4.42 11.91 -53.84
CA SER A 421 4.70 10.51 -54.10
C SER A 421 5.85 10.00 -53.23
N MET A 422 5.66 8.87 -52.55
CA MET A 422 6.75 7.91 -52.32
C MET A 422 6.22 6.47 -52.41
N THR A 423 6.66 5.79 -53.46
CA THR A 423 6.52 4.35 -53.73
C THR A 423 7.30 3.50 -52.70
N PRO A 424 6.76 2.35 -52.25
CA PRO A 424 7.52 1.36 -51.47
C PRO A 424 8.34 0.41 -52.37
N PRO A 425 9.44 -0.19 -51.87
CA PRO A 425 10.29 -1.09 -52.65
C PRO A 425 9.70 -2.52 -52.76
N PRO A 426 10.14 -3.32 -53.75
CA PRO A 426 9.50 -4.58 -54.11
C PRO A 426 9.91 -5.77 -53.22
N LEU A 427 8.95 -6.68 -53.04
CA LEU A 427 9.08 -8.01 -52.44
C LEU A 427 10.04 -8.89 -53.26
N LEU A 428 11.06 -9.44 -52.59
CA LEU A 428 11.95 -10.46 -53.14
C LEU A 428 11.36 -11.87 -52.92
N SER A 429 11.16 -12.55 -54.04
CA SER A 429 10.81 -13.95 -54.18
C SER A 429 11.94 -14.88 -53.73
N LEU A 430 11.64 -15.86 -52.88
CA LEU A 430 12.53 -17.00 -52.59
C LEU A 430 12.07 -18.25 -53.35
N PRO A 431 12.99 -19.02 -53.98
CA PRO A 431 12.64 -20.19 -54.75
C PRO A 431 12.48 -21.44 -53.87
N SER A 432 11.62 -22.35 -54.36
CA SER A 432 11.37 -23.68 -53.85
C SER A 432 12.59 -24.61 -53.97
N ARG A 433 12.82 -25.47 -52.96
CA ARG A 433 13.43 -26.80 -53.14
C ARG A 433 13.28 -27.70 -51.90
N SER A 434 12.55 -28.80 -52.13
CA SER A 434 12.83 -30.20 -51.74
C SER A 434 13.34 -30.56 -50.34
N SER A 435 12.55 -31.41 -49.68
CA SER A 435 12.86 -32.25 -48.51
C SER A 435 14.09 -33.16 -48.69
N PRO A 436 14.67 -33.62 -47.56
CA PRO A 436 14.93 -35.05 -47.42
C PRO A 436 14.47 -35.64 -46.06
N ARG A 437 14.30 -36.96 -46.11
CA ARG A 437 13.76 -37.88 -45.10
C ARG A 437 14.69 -38.09 -43.88
N LEU A 438 14.02 -38.41 -42.76
CA LEU A 438 14.37 -39.28 -41.62
C LEU A 438 15.83 -39.73 -41.39
N ALA A 439 16.27 -39.55 -40.14
CA ALA A 439 17.14 -40.50 -39.46
C ALA A 439 16.72 -40.64 -37.98
N HIS A 440 16.29 -41.86 -37.61
CA HIS A 440 16.12 -42.35 -36.24
C HIS A 440 17.48 -42.43 -35.53
N LEU A 441 17.54 -42.01 -34.26
CA LEU A 441 18.57 -42.43 -33.31
C LEU A 441 17.91 -42.78 -31.95
N PRO A 442 18.47 -43.73 -31.19
CA PRO A 442 17.70 -44.59 -30.30
C PRO A 442 17.73 -44.17 -28.83
N THR A 443 16.65 -44.53 -28.15
CA THR A 443 16.44 -44.49 -26.70
C THR A 443 17.52 -45.28 -25.95
N LYS A 444 18.29 -44.63 -25.09
CA LYS A 444 19.11 -45.29 -24.05
C LYS A 444 18.39 -45.22 -22.71
N LYS A 445 17.97 -46.40 -22.23
CA LYS A 445 17.58 -46.67 -20.84
C LYS A 445 18.78 -46.38 -19.92
N MET A 446 18.61 -45.56 -18.88
CA MET A 446 19.48 -45.58 -17.70
C MET A 446 18.68 -46.10 -16.51
N ARG A 447 19.23 -47.16 -15.91
CA ARG A 447 18.76 -47.82 -14.70
C ARG A 447 19.18 -47.02 -13.47
N HIS A 448 18.31 -47.00 -12.47
CA HIS A 448 18.63 -46.64 -11.09
C HIS A 448 19.78 -47.48 -10.52
N PRO A 449 20.56 -46.89 -9.60
CA PRO A 449 20.98 -47.60 -8.41
C PRO A 449 20.49 -46.89 -7.15
N THR A 450 19.79 -47.68 -6.33
CA THR A 450 19.58 -47.46 -4.90
C THR A 450 20.92 -47.46 -4.16
N ALA A 451 21.19 -46.43 -3.37
CA ALA A 451 22.13 -46.52 -2.25
C ALA A 451 21.70 -45.56 -1.14
N ARG A 452 21.32 -46.15 0.00
CA ARG A 452 21.16 -45.49 1.29
C ARG A 452 22.54 -45.12 1.80
N THR A 453 22.72 -43.88 2.25
CA THR A 453 23.74 -43.53 3.23
C THR A 453 23.18 -42.48 4.17
N SER A 454 22.95 -42.93 5.40
CA SER A 454 22.73 -42.15 6.61
C SER A 454 24.02 -41.48 7.06
N PHE A 455 23.99 -40.18 7.36
CA PHE A 455 24.92 -39.57 8.31
C PHE A 455 24.18 -38.51 9.16
N PRO A 456 24.42 -38.48 10.49
CA PRO A 456 23.80 -37.53 11.40
C PRO A 456 24.63 -36.23 11.44
N TYR A 457 23.96 -35.09 11.51
CA TYR A 457 24.59 -33.84 11.93
C TYR A 457 23.98 -33.39 13.25
N THR A 458 24.82 -33.42 14.28
CA THR A 458 24.71 -32.73 15.54
C THR A 458 25.15 -31.27 15.36
N ASN A 459 24.38 -30.34 15.92
CA ASN A 459 24.74 -28.93 16.13
C ASN A 459 25.98 -28.77 17.03
N PRO A 460 26.68 -27.63 16.92
CA PRO A 460 26.39 -26.51 17.82
C PRO A 460 25.72 -25.32 17.14
#